data_AF-A0A962FS33-F1
#
_entry.id   AF-A0A962FS33-F1
#
_cell.length_a   1.000
_cell.length_b   1.000
_cell.length_c   1.000
_cell.angle_alpha   90.00
_cell.angle_beta   90.00
_cell.angle_gamma   90.00
#
_symmetry.space_group_name_H-M   'P 1'
#
loop_
_entity.id
_entity.type
_entity.pdbx_description
1 polymer ?
#
loop_
_entity_poly.entity_id
_entity_poly.type
_entity_poly.pdbx_seq_one_letter_code
_entity_poly.pdbx_strand_id
1 'polypeptide(L)'
;MSRQETNQAVQTLLEENHIVFDMLSYGGGHPNMDYADYVAYASLADFRRALQRPDMTRCDLEVLLRRAYRHVDRRQAGRRRNDWTAFMADYVARNAEEPGTAVHSALQ
;
A
#
# COMPACT_ATOMS: atom_id res chain seq x y z
N MET A 1 7.71 -12.20 12.61
CA MET A 1 6.75 -11.25 13.20
C MET A 1 5.43 -11.98 13.35
N SER A 2 4.65 -11.70 14.40
CA SER A 2 3.26 -12.15 14.46
C SER A 2 2.42 -11.38 13.44
N ARG A 3 1.27 -11.95 13.05
CA ARG A 3 0.34 -11.32 12.11
C ARG A 3 -0.19 -9.97 12.62
N GLN A 4 -0.40 -9.85 13.92
CA GLN A 4 -0.85 -8.60 14.54
C GLN A 4 0.23 -7.51 14.42
N GLU A 5 1.50 -7.85 14.68
CA GLU A 5 2.63 -6.93 14.52
C GLU A 5 2.81 -6.53 13.05
N THR A 6 2.61 -7.46 12.11
CA THR A 6 2.66 -7.20 10.66
C THR A 6 1.58 -6.20 10.25
N ASN A 7 0.34 -6.44 10.67
CA ASN A 7 -0.77 -5.52 10.39
C ASN A 7 -0.52 -4.13 10.98
N GLN A 8 -0.04 -4.04 12.23
CA GLN A 8 0.28 -2.75 12.84
C GLN A 8 1.41 -2.02 12.12
N ALA A 9 2.49 -2.72 11.76
CA ALA A 9 3.60 -2.12 11.03
C ALA A 9 3.15 -1.58 9.66
N VAL A 10 2.36 -2.36 8.92
CA VAL A 10 1.80 -1.94 7.62
C VAL A 10 0.84 -0.77 7.79
N GLN A 11 -0.01 -0.79 8.82
CA GLN A 11 -0.94 0.29 9.10
C GLN A 11 -0.21 1.61 9.37
N THR A 12 0.83 1.60 10.21
CA THR A 12 1.66 2.79 10.47
C THR A 12 2.27 3.34 9.19
N LEU A 13 2.84 2.48 8.33
CA LEU A 13 3.41 2.91 7.05
C LEU A 13 2.37 3.55 6.13
N LEU A 14 1.17 2.99 6.06
CA LEU A 14 0.07 3.57 5.28
C LEU A 14 -0.36 4.94 5.81
N GLU A 15 -0.42 5.09 7.13
CA GLU A 15 -0.79 6.36 7.79
C GLU A 15 0.25 7.45 7.56
N GLU A 16 1.53 7.13 7.71
CA GLU A 16 2.64 8.05 7.46
C GLU A 16 2.67 8.50 6.00
N ASN A 17 2.62 7.54 5.06
CA ASN A 17 2.61 7.86 3.63
C ASN A 17 1.37 8.65 3.22
N HIS A 18 0.22 8.39 3.84
CA HIS A 18 -1.00 9.15 3.54
C HIS A 18 -0.92 10.61 3.99
N ILE A 19 -0.29 10.90 5.14
CA ILE A 19 -0.04 12.30 5.57
C ILE A 19 0.81 13.03 4.55
N VAL A 20 1.92 12.41 4.14
CA VAL A 20 2.86 13.05 3.22
C VAL A 20 2.23 13.20 1.84
N PHE A 21 1.51 12.17 1.37
CA PHE A 21 0.77 12.23 0.12
C PHE A 21 -0.26 13.36 0.12
N ASP A 22 -1.08 13.50 1.17
CA ASP A 22 -2.06 14.59 1.27
C ASP A 22 -1.36 15.96 1.27
N MET A 23 -0.28 16.12 2.03
CA MET A 23 0.49 17.38 2.04
C MET A 23 1.02 17.74 0.64
N LEU A 24 1.55 16.76 -0.10
CA LEU A 24 2.07 16.97 -1.46
C LEU A 24 0.94 17.26 -2.45
N SER A 25 -0.17 16.54 -2.36
CA SER A 25 -1.30 16.61 -3.31
C SER A 25 -2.11 17.91 -3.15
N TYR A 26 -2.39 18.32 -1.92
CA TYR A 26 -3.19 19.52 -1.64
C TYR A 26 -2.34 20.79 -1.55
N GLY A 27 -1.03 20.68 -1.29
CA GLY A 27 -0.09 21.81 -1.19
C GLY A 27 0.34 22.43 -2.53
N GLY A 28 -0.28 22.05 -3.65
CA GLY A 28 0.07 22.50 -5.00
C GLY A 28 1.00 21.56 -5.78
N GLY A 29 1.30 20.38 -5.23
CA GLY A 29 2.12 19.35 -5.89
C GLY A 29 1.27 18.40 -6.73
N HIS A 30 1.65 18.28 -8.01
CA HIS A 30 1.22 17.25 -8.98
C HIS A 30 -0.24 16.75 -8.86
N PRO A 31 -1.21 17.39 -9.56
CA PRO A 31 -2.64 17.02 -9.51
C PRO A 31 -2.99 15.61 -10.05
N ASN A 32 -2.00 14.79 -10.43
CA ASN A 32 -2.18 13.44 -10.97
C ASN A 32 -1.30 12.40 -10.24
N MET A 33 -0.88 12.67 -9.00
CA MET A 33 -0.06 11.72 -8.24
C MET A 33 -0.92 10.50 -7.83
N ASP A 34 -0.51 9.31 -8.24
CA ASP A 34 -1.15 8.05 -7.80
C ASP A 34 -0.61 7.66 -6.42
N TYR A 35 -1.50 7.49 -5.44
CA TYR A 35 -1.13 7.10 -4.08
C TYR A 35 -0.33 5.81 -4.03
N ALA A 36 -0.75 4.80 -4.81
CA ALA A 36 -0.08 3.50 -4.80
C ALA A 36 1.35 3.60 -5.38
N ASP A 37 1.51 4.37 -6.46
CA ASP A 37 2.80 4.67 -7.07
C ASP A 37 3.74 5.40 -6.11
N TYR A 38 3.23 6.44 -5.45
CA TYR A 38 3.96 7.22 -4.45
C TYR A 38 4.43 6.34 -3.28
N VAL A 39 3.52 5.59 -2.64
CA VAL A 39 3.85 4.74 -1.48
C VAL A 39 4.85 3.66 -1.87
N ALA A 40 4.65 3.03 -3.03
CA ALA A 40 5.55 1.99 -3.49
C ALA A 40 6.94 2.53 -3.86
N TYR A 41 7.04 3.78 -4.30
CA TYR A 41 8.34 4.43 -4.49
C TYR A 41 8.99 4.83 -3.17
N ALA A 42 8.23 5.45 -2.25
CA ALA A 42 8.76 6.07 -1.04
C ALA A 42 9.10 5.06 0.07
N SER A 43 8.36 3.94 0.18
CA SER A 43 8.44 3.06 1.34
C SER A 43 8.62 1.58 1.01
N LEU A 44 9.05 1.21 -0.21
CA LEU A 44 9.24 -0.20 -0.59
C LEU A 44 10.09 -1.00 0.40
N ALA A 45 11.20 -0.43 0.87
CA ALA A 45 12.11 -1.10 1.79
C ALA A 45 11.43 -1.45 3.13
N ASP A 46 10.61 -0.54 3.65
CA ASP A 46 9.88 -0.75 4.89
C ASP A 46 8.76 -1.77 4.73
N PHE A 47 8.04 -1.74 3.60
CA PHE A 47 7.04 -2.75 3.28
C PHE A 47 7.65 -4.14 3.12
N ARG A 48 8.82 -4.26 2.46
CA ARG A 48 9.56 -5.54 2.36
C ARG A 48 9.88 -6.12 3.74
N ARG A 49 10.34 -5.26 4.65
CA ARG A 49 10.65 -5.65 6.03
C ARG A 49 9.39 -6.03 6.80
N ALA A 50 8.36 -5.20 6.75
CA ALA A 50 7.11 -5.42 7.48
C ALA A 50 6.37 -6.67 7.01
N LEU A 51 6.37 -6.94 5.71
CA LEU A 51 5.73 -8.11 5.08
C LEU A 51 6.64 -9.35 5.03
N GLN A 52 7.88 -9.24 5.51
CA GLN A 52 8.89 -10.30 5.42
C GLN A 52 9.08 -10.83 3.99
N ARG A 53 8.95 -9.95 2.98
CA ARG A 53 9.10 -10.25 1.54
C ARG A 53 10.24 -9.43 0.93
N PRO A 54 11.51 -9.84 1.08
CA PRO A 54 12.66 -9.08 0.58
C PRO A 54 12.63 -8.91 -0.95
N ASP A 55 12.06 -9.87 -1.67
CA ASP A 55 12.02 -9.90 -3.14
C ASP A 55 10.84 -9.13 -3.74
N MET A 56 9.95 -8.56 -2.91
CA MET A 56 8.80 -7.79 -3.39
C MET A 56 9.28 -6.62 -4.26
N THR A 57 8.81 -6.52 -5.49
CA THR A 57 9.15 -5.40 -6.37
C THR A 57 8.26 -4.19 -6.10
N ARG A 58 8.66 -3.03 -6.61
CA ARG A 58 7.81 -1.82 -6.61
C ARG A 58 6.46 -2.12 -7.27
N CYS A 59 6.49 -2.76 -8.44
CA CYS A 59 5.28 -3.13 -9.19
C CYS A 59 4.36 -4.05 -8.38
N ASP A 60 4.92 -5.04 -7.65
CA ASP A 60 4.13 -5.92 -6.80
C ASP A 60 3.40 -5.14 -5.71
N LEU A 61 4.12 -4.22 -5.06
CA LEU A 61 3.56 -3.38 -4.00
C LEU A 61 2.49 -2.43 -4.54
N GLU A 62 2.72 -1.79 -5.69
CA GLU A 62 1.71 -0.94 -6.33
C GLU A 62 0.45 -1.71 -6.66
N VAL A 63 0.57 -2.89 -7.28
CA VAL A 63 -0.57 -3.74 -7.64
C VAL A 63 -1.32 -4.17 -6.38
N LEU A 64 -0.60 -4.55 -5.32
CA LEU A 64 -1.18 -4.95 -4.05
C LEU A 64 -1.97 -3.80 -3.39
N LEU A 65 -1.39 -2.60 -3.36
CA LEU A 65 -2.04 -1.39 -2.83
C LEU A 65 -3.26 -0.99 -3.65
N ARG A 66 -3.16 -1.00 -4.99
CA ARG A 66 -4.30 -0.71 -5.89
C ARG A 66 -5.41 -1.75 -5.74
N ARG A 67 -5.07 -3.03 -5.58
CA ARG A 67 -6.05 -4.10 -5.28
C ARG A 67 -6.73 -3.82 -3.94
N ALA A 68 -5.97 -3.61 -2.88
CA ALA A 68 -6.50 -3.28 -1.55
C ALA A 68 -7.47 -2.09 -1.62
N TYR A 69 -7.07 -1.02 -2.31
CA TYR A 69 -7.88 0.18 -2.48
C TYR A 69 -9.20 -0.08 -3.23
N ARG A 70 -9.19 -0.95 -4.25
CA ARG A 70 -10.43 -1.35 -4.96
C ARG A 70 -11.38 -2.18 -4.10
N HIS A 71 -10.84 -2.91 -3.12
CA HIS A 71 -11.63 -3.73 -2.19
C HIS A 71 -12.10 -2.97 -0.95
N VAL A 72 -11.59 -1.76 -0.71
CA VAL A 72 -12.15 -0.86 0.29
C VAL A 72 -13.60 -0.58 -0.09
N ASP A 73 -14.53 -0.96 0.79
CA ASP A 73 -15.93 -0.56 0.65
C ASP A 73 -15.99 0.98 0.66
N ARG A 74 -16.57 1.59 -0.38
CA ARG A 74 -16.81 3.04 -0.47
C ARG A 74 -17.56 3.57 0.76
N ARG A 75 -18.32 2.72 1.47
CA ARG A 75 -18.99 3.07 2.74
C ARG A 75 -18.05 3.13 3.96
N GLN A 76 -16.91 2.46 3.92
CA GLN A 76 -15.87 2.51 4.95
C GLN A 76 -14.87 3.65 4.72
N ALA A 77 -14.56 3.96 3.45
CA ALA A 77 -13.68 5.07 3.07
C ALA A 77 -14.13 6.44 3.62
N GLY A 78 -15.43 6.62 3.89
CA GLY A 78 -15.99 7.87 4.42
C GLY A 78 -16.12 7.95 5.94
N ARG A 79 -15.79 6.89 6.71
CA ARG A 79 -16.10 6.87 8.16
C ARG A 79 -14.97 7.40 9.03
N ARG A 80 -13.73 6.92 8.90
CA ARG A 80 -12.52 7.46 9.58
C ARG A 80 -11.25 7.01 8.86
N ARG A 81 -10.21 7.84 8.85
CA ARG A 81 -8.88 7.53 8.29
C ARG A 81 -8.29 6.24 8.89
N ASN A 82 -8.44 6.01 10.20
CA ASN A 82 -7.99 4.79 10.87
C ASN A 82 -8.70 3.52 10.38
N ASP A 83 -9.96 3.61 9.95
CA ASP A 83 -10.71 2.44 9.50
C ASP A 83 -10.23 1.99 8.11
N TRP A 84 -9.87 2.97 7.26
CA TRP A 84 -9.32 2.71 5.93
C TRP A 84 -7.90 2.13 5.99
N THR A 85 -6.99 2.71 6.78
CA THR A 85 -5.61 2.21 6.91
C THR A 85 -5.56 0.83 7.56
N ALA A 86 -6.41 0.56 8.55
CA ALA A 86 -6.54 -0.76 9.16
C ALA A 86 -7.05 -1.81 8.17
N PHE A 87 -8.06 -1.49 7.34
CA PHE A 87 -8.54 -2.39 6.29
C PHE A 87 -7.45 -2.68 5.26
N MET A 88 -6.80 -1.64 4.75
CA MET A 88 -5.71 -1.77 3.78
C MET A 88 -4.57 -2.62 4.36
N ALA A 89 -4.21 -2.42 5.62
CA ALA A 89 -3.16 -3.19 6.28
C ALA A 89 -3.51 -4.68 6.41
N ASP A 90 -4.73 -5.01 6.83
CA ASP A 90 -5.17 -6.40 6.90
C ASP A 90 -5.24 -7.05 5.51
N TYR A 91 -5.72 -6.33 4.49
CA TYR A 91 -5.73 -6.82 3.12
C TYR A 91 -4.32 -7.05 2.58
N VAL A 92 -3.43 -6.08 2.73
CA VAL A 92 -2.04 -6.13 2.26
C VAL A 92 -1.30 -7.26 2.95
N ALA A 93 -1.39 -7.39 4.28
CA ALA A 93 -0.75 -8.48 5.01
C ALA A 93 -1.29 -9.87 4.62
N ARG A 94 -2.58 -9.99 4.34
CA ARG A 94 -3.21 -11.25 3.87
C ARG A 94 -2.78 -11.66 2.48
N ASN A 95 -2.68 -10.70 1.58
CA ASN A 95 -2.45 -10.95 0.16
C ASN A 95 -1.00 -10.69 -0.24
N ALA A 96 -0.13 -10.37 0.72
CA ALA A 96 1.29 -10.20 0.48
C ALA A 96 1.93 -11.50 0.00
N GLU A 97 1.44 -12.68 0.34
CA GLU A 97 2.04 -13.94 -0.14
C GLU A 97 1.66 -14.29 -1.58
N GLU A 98 0.60 -13.68 -2.11
CA GLU A 98 0.27 -13.87 -3.52
C GLU A 98 1.36 -13.17 -4.35
N PRO A 99 2.09 -13.91 -5.21
CA PRO A 99 2.87 -13.26 -6.23
C PRO A 99 1.87 -12.45 -7.06
N GLY A 100 1.97 -11.12 -6.96
CA GLY A 100 1.40 -10.23 -7.94
C GLY A 100 1.80 -10.83 -9.27
N THR A 101 0.80 -11.20 -10.07
CA THR A 101 0.97 -11.88 -11.34
C THR A 101 1.98 -11.04 -12.11
N ALA A 102 3.24 -11.48 -12.06
CA ALA A 102 4.32 -10.87 -12.79
C ALA A 102 3.96 -11.21 -14.22
N VAL A 103 3.18 -10.32 -14.82
CA VAL A 103 3.24 -10.07 -16.24
C VAL A 103 4.66 -9.55 -16.43
N HIS A 104 5.58 -10.51 -16.47
CA HIS A 104 6.63 -10.57 -17.45
C HIS A 104 5.92 -10.20 -18.75
N SER A 105 5.89 -8.90 -19.06
CA SER A 105 5.85 -8.48 -20.44
C SER A 105 7.14 -9.04 -21.02
N ALA A 106 7.03 -10.29 -21.46
CA ALA A 106 7.97 -10.94 -22.30
C ALA A 106 8.27 -9.97 -23.45
N LEU A 107 9.57 -9.82 -23.69
CA LEU A 107 10.11 -9.64 -25.03
C LEU A 107 9.13 -10.12 -26.10
N GLN A 108 8.58 -9.18 -26.88
CA GLN A 108 8.33 -9.31 -28.31
C GLN A 108 8.05 -7.93 -28.92
#